data_AF-A0AA87Z7K4-F1
#
_entry.id   AF-A0AA87Z7K4-F1
#
_cell.length_a   1.000
_cell.length_b   1.000
_cell.length_c   1.000
_cell.angle_alpha   90.00
_cell.angle_beta   90.00
_cell.angle_gamma   90.00
#
_symmetry.space_group_name_H-M   'P 1'
#
loop_
_entity.id
_entity.type
_entity.pdbx_description
1 polymer ?
#
loop_
_entity_poly.entity_id
_entity_poly.type
_entity_poly.pdbx_seq_one_letter_code
_entity_poly.pdbx_strand_id
1 'polypeptide(L)'
;MFLGPALPSNWSDDSSVEDYCRSTVTTFWHYHGGCLVGKVVDGDFRVMGINSLRVVDGSTFTISPGTNPQATLMMLGRYLGLKMLRERRESQCRFLPVQGSYVL
;
A
#
# COMPACT_ATOMS: atom_id res chain seq x y z
N MET A 1 -10.12 27.68 -21.83
CA MET A 1 -9.55 26.81 -20.79
C MET A 1 -9.63 27.56 -19.49
N PHE A 2 -10.43 27.11 -18.53
CA PHE A 2 -10.46 27.71 -17.19
C PHE A 2 -9.34 27.07 -16.36
N LEU A 3 -8.40 27.88 -15.89
CA LEU A 3 -7.22 27.42 -15.13
C LEU A 3 -7.43 27.50 -13.61
N GLY A 4 -8.62 27.93 -13.15
CA GLY A 4 -8.89 28.23 -11.76
C GLY A 4 -8.74 29.73 -11.43
N PRO A 5 -9.02 30.12 -10.19
CA PRO A 5 -8.78 31.48 -9.71
C PRO A 5 -7.28 31.81 -9.70
N ALA A 6 -6.96 33.10 -9.74
CA ALA A 6 -5.57 33.57 -9.70
C ALA A 6 -4.96 33.36 -8.30
N LEU A 7 -3.64 33.15 -8.26
CA LEU A 7 -2.88 33.07 -7.02
C LEU A 7 -2.94 34.40 -6.25
N PRO A 8 -2.85 34.38 -4.90
CA PRO A 8 -2.77 35.59 -4.10
C PRO A 8 -1.59 36.47 -4.53
N SER A 9 -1.79 37.79 -4.55
CA SER A 9 -0.74 38.74 -4.94
C SER A 9 0.36 38.88 -3.89
N ASN A 10 0.03 38.71 -2.61
CA ASN A 10 0.98 38.74 -1.50
C ASN A 10 1.24 37.33 -0.97
N TRP A 11 2.41 36.78 -1.29
CA TRP A 11 2.80 35.42 -0.91
C TRP A 11 3.28 35.31 0.54
N SER A 12 3.49 36.44 1.22
CA SER A 12 3.87 36.48 2.64
C SER A 12 2.68 36.59 3.59
N ASP A 13 1.46 36.65 3.06
CA ASP A 13 0.23 36.59 3.85
C ASP A 13 -0.32 35.17 3.85
N ASP A 14 0.06 34.41 4.88
CA ASP A 14 -0.32 33.00 5.06
C ASP A 14 -1.83 32.78 5.04
N SER A 15 -2.63 33.74 5.55
CA SER A 15 -4.10 33.63 5.55
C SER A 15 -4.66 33.60 4.13
N SER A 16 -4.15 34.47 3.25
CA SER A 16 -4.58 34.53 1.86
C SER A 16 -4.20 33.27 1.07
N VAL A 17 -3.02 32.71 1.36
CA VAL A 17 -2.54 31.46 0.75
C VAL A 17 -3.34 30.26 1.26
N GLU A 18 -3.70 30.25 2.54
CA GLU A 18 -4.56 29.23 3.14
C GLU A 18 -5.96 29.23 2.50
N ASP A 19 -6.59 30.39 2.37
CA ASP A 19 -7.91 30.53 1.75
C ASP A 19 -7.90 30.10 0.28
N TYR A 20 -6.83 30.44 -0.45
CA TYR A 20 -6.62 29.95 -1.81
C TYR A 20 -6.51 28.43 -1.84
N CYS A 21 -5.70 27.82 -0.97
CA CYS A 21 -5.56 26.36 -0.89
C CYS A 21 -6.91 25.69 -0.60
N ARG A 22 -7.68 26.19 0.38
CA ARG A 22 -8.99 25.62 0.76
C ARG A 22 -10.03 25.74 -0.35
N SER A 23 -10.06 26.86 -1.07
CA SER A 23 -11.05 27.11 -2.13
C SER A 23 -10.72 26.42 -3.45
N THR A 24 -9.46 26.06 -3.67
CA THR A 24 -8.99 25.48 -4.95
C THR A 24 -8.57 24.02 -4.86
N VAL A 25 -8.49 23.45 -3.66
CA VAL A 25 -8.06 22.06 -3.47
C VAL A 25 -8.88 21.11 -4.35
N THR A 26 -8.18 20.24 -5.04
CA THR A 26 -8.74 19.11 -5.77
C THR A 26 -7.94 17.86 -5.43
N THR A 27 -8.41 16.72 -5.90
CA THR A 27 -7.70 15.47 -5.72
C THR A 27 -6.50 15.35 -6.66
N PHE A 28 -5.45 14.70 -6.18
CA PHE A 28 -4.36 14.18 -7.02
C PHE A 28 -4.61 12.72 -7.46
N TRP A 29 -5.83 12.20 -7.27
CA TRP A 29 -6.28 10.84 -7.60
C TRP A 29 -5.47 9.70 -6.97
N HIS A 30 -4.64 9.99 -5.96
CA HIS A 30 -3.81 9.03 -5.24
C HIS A 30 -4.40 8.66 -3.87
N TYR A 31 -5.70 8.36 -3.83
CA TYR A 31 -6.36 7.91 -2.61
C TYR A 31 -5.78 6.58 -2.12
N HIS A 32 -5.64 6.45 -0.80
CA HIS A 32 -5.06 5.29 -0.14
C HIS A 32 -5.60 5.19 1.30
N GLY A 33 -5.27 4.09 1.98
CA GLY A 33 -5.74 3.81 3.34
C GLY A 33 -7.10 3.10 3.41
N GLY A 34 -7.57 2.84 4.63
CA GLY A 34 -8.81 2.12 4.92
C GLY A 34 -8.60 0.68 5.41
N CYS A 35 -7.58 -0.03 4.90
CA CYS A 35 -7.24 -1.39 5.30
C CYS A 35 -5.79 -1.48 5.80
N LEU A 36 -5.43 -0.59 6.73
CA LEU A 36 -4.05 -0.33 7.12
C LEU A 36 -3.35 -1.56 7.75
N VAL A 37 -2.05 -1.70 7.47
CA VAL A 37 -1.17 -2.64 8.18
C VAL A 37 -1.12 -2.28 9.66
N GLY A 38 -1.25 -3.29 10.53
CA GLY A 38 -1.32 -3.15 11.99
C GLY A 38 -2.67 -2.66 12.52
N LYS A 39 -3.67 -2.43 11.65
CA LYS A 39 -5.05 -2.06 12.06
C LYS A 39 -6.11 -3.02 11.51
N VAL A 40 -5.98 -3.44 10.25
CA VAL A 40 -6.89 -4.39 9.59
C VAL A 40 -6.14 -5.63 9.11
N VAL A 41 -4.94 -5.45 8.54
CA VAL A 41 -4.07 -6.54 8.11
C VAL A 41 -2.78 -6.62 8.92
N ASP A 42 -2.18 -7.80 9.02
CA ASP A 42 -0.86 -8.01 9.64
C ASP A 42 0.31 -7.64 8.70
N GLY A 43 1.56 -7.84 9.15
CA GLY A 43 2.78 -7.57 8.35
C GLY A 43 2.95 -8.48 7.12
N ASP A 44 2.15 -9.53 7.01
CA ASP A 44 2.07 -10.42 5.85
C ASP A 44 0.82 -10.15 5.00
N PHE A 45 0.14 -9.04 5.26
CA PHE A 45 -1.06 -8.57 4.57
C PHE A 45 -2.27 -9.52 4.74
N ARG A 46 -2.26 -10.36 5.78
CA ARG A 46 -3.41 -11.20 6.15
C ARG A 46 -4.42 -10.40 6.95
N VAL A 47 -5.70 -10.56 6.65
CA VAL A 47 -6.77 -9.94 7.42
C VAL A 47 -6.77 -10.55 8.82
N MET A 48 -6.62 -9.70 9.84
CA MET A 48 -6.50 -10.17 11.22
C MET A 48 -7.78 -10.90 11.66
N GLY A 49 -7.62 -12.07 12.28
CA GLY A 49 -8.74 -12.91 12.74
C GLY A 49 -9.43 -13.72 11.63
N ILE A 50 -9.02 -13.59 10.36
CA ILE A 50 -9.62 -14.33 9.24
C ILE A 50 -8.55 -15.16 8.53
N ASN A 51 -8.82 -16.45 8.39
CA ASN A 51 -7.96 -17.37 7.65
C ASN A 51 -8.14 -17.19 6.13
N SER A 52 -7.08 -17.46 5.37
CA SER A 52 -7.11 -17.53 3.90
C SER A 52 -7.56 -16.24 3.18
N LEU A 53 -7.50 -15.09 3.85
CA LEU A 53 -7.86 -13.79 3.27
C LEU A 53 -6.69 -12.79 3.41
N ARG A 54 -6.37 -12.09 2.32
CA ARG A 54 -5.39 -11.01 2.27
C ARG A 54 -5.93 -9.82 1.47
N VAL A 55 -5.42 -8.63 1.77
CA VAL A 55 -5.70 -7.41 0.99
C VAL A 55 -4.38 -6.84 0.48
N VAL A 56 -4.27 -6.61 -0.82
CA VAL A 56 -3.04 -6.16 -1.48
C VAL A 56 -3.35 -5.07 -2.50
N ASP A 57 -3.51 -3.85 -2.03
CA ASP A 57 -3.72 -2.65 -2.84
C ASP A 57 -3.34 -1.38 -2.05
N GLY A 58 -3.67 -0.21 -2.62
CA GLY A 58 -3.40 1.09 -2.00
C GLY A 58 -4.07 1.32 -0.64
N SER A 59 -5.10 0.54 -0.28
CA SER A 59 -5.79 0.69 1.01
C SER A 59 -4.93 0.34 2.22
N THR A 60 -3.81 -0.34 1.98
CA THR A 60 -2.89 -0.82 3.03
C THR A 60 -1.85 0.22 3.46
N PHE A 61 -1.70 1.32 2.71
CA PHE A 61 -0.76 2.39 3.02
C PHE A 61 -1.35 3.45 3.95
N THR A 62 -0.55 3.91 4.91
CA THR A 62 -0.84 5.10 5.73
C THR A 62 -0.49 6.41 5.03
N ILE A 63 0.53 6.37 4.16
CA ILE A 63 1.03 7.50 3.38
C ILE A 63 1.27 7.00 1.95
N SER A 64 0.88 7.78 0.95
CA SER A 64 1.13 7.47 -0.46
C SER A 64 2.63 7.28 -0.74
N PRO A 65 3.05 6.17 -1.35
CA PRO A 65 4.45 5.96 -1.70
C PRO A 65 4.85 6.75 -2.96
N GLY A 66 5.78 7.69 -2.81
CA GLY A 66 6.30 8.51 -3.92
C GLY A 66 5.27 9.49 -4.50
N THR A 67 5.64 10.20 -5.56
CA THR A 67 4.75 11.19 -6.21
C THR A 67 3.58 10.54 -6.95
N ASN A 68 3.82 9.44 -7.66
CA ASN A 68 2.80 8.62 -8.29
C ASN A 68 2.94 7.16 -7.80
N PRO A 69 1.94 6.63 -7.06
CA PRO A 69 2.07 5.36 -6.37
C PRO A 69 1.86 4.14 -7.29
N GLN A 70 1.47 4.33 -8.57
CA GLN A 70 1.10 3.23 -9.48
C GLN A 70 2.19 2.15 -9.56
N ALA A 71 3.45 2.55 -9.79
CA ALA A 71 4.56 1.60 -9.91
C ALA A 71 4.78 0.79 -8.63
N THR A 72 4.65 1.45 -7.47
CA THR A 72 4.76 0.81 -6.17
C THR A 72 3.63 -0.20 -5.94
N LEU A 73 2.38 0.14 -6.30
CA LEU A 73 1.24 -0.79 -6.18
C LEU A 73 1.42 -2.02 -7.07
N MET A 74 1.84 -1.83 -8.34
CA MET A 74 2.09 -2.95 -9.25
C MET A 74 3.21 -3.87 -8.72
N MET A 75 4.29 -3.27 -8.19
CA MET A 75 5.39 -4.00 -7.58
C MET A 75 4.92 -4.78 -6.34
N LEU A 76 4.13 -4.14 -5.45
CA LEU A 76 3.60 -4.76 -4.24
C LEU A 76 2.78 -6.02 -4.55
N GLY A 77 1.91 -5.95 -5.56
CA GLY A 77 1.12 -7.10 -6.01
C GLY A 77 2.01 -8.28 -6.41
N ARG A 78 3.04 -8.04 -7.22
CA ARG A 78 4.01 -9.09 -7.60
C ARG A 78 4.80 -9.60 -6.39
N TYR A 79 5.30 -8.71 -5.54
CA TYR A 79 6.11 -9.06 -4.38
C TYR A 79 5.37 -10.01 -3.44
N LEU A 80 4.12 -9.68 -3.08
CA LEU A 80 3.32 -10.52 -2.20
C LEU A 80 2.87 -11.81 -2.87
N GLY A 81 2.56 -11.79 -4.17
CA GLY A 81 2.31 -13.01 -4.93
C GLY A 81 3.49 -14.00 -4.86
N LEU A 82 4.71 -13.53 -5.06
CA LEU A 82 5.92 -14.35 -4.94
C LEU A 82 6.17 -14.83 -3.51
N LYS A 83 5.91 -13.97 -2.51
CA LYS A 83 6.00 -14.34 -1.09
C LYS A 83 5.04 -15.48 -0.75
N MET A 84 3.78 -15.39 -1.19
CA MET A 84 2.78 -16.44 -1.00
C MET A 84 3.19 -17.78 -1.66
N LEU A 85 3.77 -17.74 -2.86
CA LEU A 85 4.27 -18.96 -3.52
C LEU A 85 5.41 -19.62 -2.73
N ARG A 86 6.33 -18.82 -2.17
CA ARG A 86 7.40 -19.32 -1.31
C ARG A 86 6.86 -19.94 -0.03
N GLU A 87 5.95 -19.26 0.66
CA GLU A 87 5.30 -19.79 1.87
C GLU A 87 4.59 -21.14 1.60
N ARG A 88 3.94 -21.28 0.44
CA ARG A 88 3.31 -22.56 0.02
C ARG A 88 4.35 -23.66 -0.22
N ARG A 89 5.47 -23.36 -0.90
CA ARG A 89 6.55 -24.33 -1.12
C ARG A 89 7.19 -24.80 0.18
N GLU A 90 7.47 -23.86 1.09
CA GLU A 90 8.02 -24.19 2.41
C GLU A 90 7.05 -25.02 3.24
N SER A 91 5.75 -24.73 3.13
CA SER A 91 4.72 -25.53 3.79
C SER A 91 4.63 -26.94 3.21
N GLN A 92 4.71 -27.12 1.88
CA GLN A 92 4.78 -28.45 1.26
C GLN A 92 6.04 -29.23 1.63
N CYS A 93 7.20 -28.57 1.68
CA CYS A 93 8.47 -29.22 2.05
C CYS A 93 8.45 -29.75 3.49
N ARG A 94 7.75 -29.06 4.41
CA ARG A 94 7.52 -29.54 5.78
C ARG A 94 6.69 -30.83 5.87
N PHE A 95 5.98 -31.21 4.81
CA PHE A 95 5.21 -32.46 4.76
C PHE A 95 5.89 -33.57 3.94
N LEU A 96 7.04 -33.31 3.32
CA LEU A 96 7.85 -34.37 2.75
C LEU A 96 8.62 -35.03 3.91
N PRO A 97 8.52 -36.35 4.11
CA PRO A 97 9.33 -37.02 5.12
C PRO A 97 10.79 -36.78 4.73
N VAL A 98 11.60 -36.32 5.69
CA VAL A 98 13.05 -36.44 5.60
C VAL A 98 13.31 -37.92 5.42
N GLN A 99 13.55 -38.37 4.19
CA GLN A 99 14.10 -39.70 3.98
C GLN A 99 15.46 -39.68 4.68
N GLY A 100 15.50 -40.29 5.86
CA GLY A 100 16.71 -40.46 6.63
C GLY A 100 17.74 -41.17 5.77
N SER A 101 18.83 -40.49 5.46
CA SER A 101 20.02 -41.09 4.91
C SER A 101 20.63 -41.99 5.98
N TYR A 102 20.26 -43.27 6.00
CA TYR A 102 21.12 -44.30 6.56
C TYR A 102 22.31 -44.42 5.61
N VAL A 103 23.41 -43.77 5.98
CA VAL A 103 24.74 -44.08 5.44
C VAL A 103 25.22 -45.29 6.22
N LEU A 104 25.31 -46.44 5.54
CA LEU A 104 26.12 -47.58 5.97
C LEU A 104 27.60 -47.25 5.79
#